data_AF-A0A410M865-F1
#
_entry.id   AF-A0A410M865-F1
#
_cell.length_a   1.000
_cell.length_b   1.000
_cell.length_c   1.000
_cell.angle_alpha   90.00
_cell.angle_beta   90.00
_cell.angle_gamma   90.00
#
_symmetry.space_group_name_H-M   'P 1'
#
loop_
_entity.id
_entity.type
_entity.pdbx_description
1 polymer ?
#
loop_
_entity_poly.entity_id
_entity_poly.type
_entity_poly.pdbx_seq_one_letter_code
_entity_poly.pdbx_strand_id
1 'polypeptide(L)'
;MGRAIIILCSLIFTLIPLSQIEGTEKNLSSWESFITQYNWLVMDEKYELADRLLNNRLPEMEQYVQTLSPRHQDTWRQLNETPAINSETKRSEQIIVFIEIFTSSQPHEIVREKLEVLSSSIENPQNSSLELNELWENISPAVSTIYEAEVVDTAKVSFNKLTVKDSMNERKQLIAHLNKIKQTDDGIAGDAVIWTAFIVGGTILITLLYVSLRQFKSRSKIRHMVKSDNS
;
A
#
# COMPACT_ATOMS: atom_id res chain seq x y z
N MET A 1 -43.49 -0.17 14.48
CA MET A 1 -42.90 -1.32 13.78
C MET A 1 -41.47 -1.04 13.28
N GLY A 2 -40.62 -0.40 14.09
CA GLY A 2 -39.24 -0.02 13.71
C GLY A 2 -38.13 -0.68 14.54
N ARG A 3 -38.48 -1.62 15.42
CA ARG A 3 -37.52 -2.28 16.33
C ARG A 3 -37.00 -3.63 15.82
N ALA A 4 -37.69 -4.25 14.84
CA ALA A 4 -37.28 -5.54 14.28
C ALA A 4 -36.13 -5.42 13.26
N ILE A 5 -35.98 -4.26 12.60
CA ILE A 5 -34.97 -4.06 11.56
C ILE A 5 -33.55 -3.96 12.16
N ILE A 6 -33.42 -3.40 13.37
CA ILE A 6 -32.10 -3.22 14.02
C ILE A 6 -31.50 -4.58 14.45
N ILE A 7 -32.35 -5.53 14.86
CA ILE A 7 -31.93 -6.86 15.28
C ILE A 7 -31.50 -7.71 14.07
N LEU A 8 -32.12 -7.50 12.90
CA LEU A 8 -31.73 -8.19 11.68
C LEU A 8 -30.34 -7.74 11.19
N CYS A 9 -30.02 -6.45 11.30
CA CYS A 9 -28.69 -5.93 10.92
C CYS A 9 -27.57 -6.40 11.86
N SER A 10 -27.84 -6.58 13.16
CA SER A 10 -26.83 -7.14 14.08
C SER A 10 -26.55 -8.63 13.80
N LEU A 11 -27.54 -9.36 13.29
CA LEU A 11 -27.41 -10.80 13.02
C LEU A 11 -26.65 -11.07 11.71
N ILE A 12 -26.77 -10.19 10.72
CA ILE A 12 -26.01 -10.26 9.46
C ILE A 12 -24.51 -9.97 9.71
N PHE A 13 -24.18 -9.08 10.66
CA PHE A 13 -22.78 -8.80 11.01
C PHE A 13 -22.10 -9.94 11.79
N THR A 14 -22.85 -10.78 12.50
CA THR A 14 -22.32 -11.97 13.19
C THR A 14 -22.23 -13.21 12.31
N LEU A 15 -22.82 -13.18 11.10
CA LEU A 15 -22.80 -14.28 10.13
C LEU A 15 -21.81 -14.05 8.98
N ILE A 16 -20.96 -13.01 9.07
CA ILE A 16 -19.73 -12.98 8.28
C ILE A 16 -18.86 -14.10 8.82
N PRO A 17 -18.47 -15.09 8.00
CA PRO A 17 -17.71 -16.23 8.47
C PRO A 17 -16.37 -15.76 9.03
N LEU A 18 -16.20 -15.82 10.35
CA LEU A 18 -14.91 -15.61 11.02
C LEU A 18 -13.82 -16.60 10.54
N SER A 19 -14.17 -17.60 9.73
CA SER A 19 -13.22 -18.57 9.16
C SER A 19 -12.28 -17.99 8.11
N GLN A 20 -12.42 -16.71 7.71
CA GLN A 20 -11.44 -16.05 6.83
C GLN A 20 -10.37 -15.26 7.57
N ILE A 21 -10.47 -15.06 8.89
CA ILE A 21 -9.53 -14.21 9.65
C ILE A 21 -8.46 -15.05 10.38
N GLU A 22 -8.75 -16.30 10.73
CA GLU A 22 -7.77 -17.20 11.38
C GLU A 22 -6.69 -17.77 10.44
N GLY A 23 -6.83 -17.61 9.12
CA GLY A 23 -5.84 -18.06 8.13
C GLY A 23 -4.71 -17.06 7.87
N THR A 24 -4.91 -15.79 8.19
CA THR A 24 -4.01 -14.72 7.71
C THR A 24 -2.71 -14.66 8.51
N GLU A 25 -2.77 -14.75 9.84
CA GLU A 25 -1.56 -14.71 10.69
C GLU A 25 -0.67 -15.96 10.55
N LYS A 26 -1.27 -17.14 10.34
CA LYS A 26 -0.50 -18.37 10.07
C LYS A 26 0.20 -18.34 8.71
N ASN A 27 -0.34 -17.62 7.74
CA ASN A 27 0.22 -17.50 6.41
C ASN A 27 1.36 -16.47 6.32
N LEU A 28 1.35 -15.40 7.11
CA LEU A 28 2.44 -14.42 7.11
C LEU A 28 3.81 -15.06 7.44
N SER A 29 3.86 -15.91 8.48
CA SER A 29 5.10 -16.62 8.84
C SER A 29 5.53 -17.68 7.81
N SER A 30 4.58 -18.23 7.05
CA SER A 30 4.91 -19.17 5.97
C SER A 30 5.45 -18.46 4.72
N TRP A 31 5.02 -17.23 4.44
CA TRP A 31 5.55 -16.43 3.32
C TRP A 31 6.98 -15.94 3.56
N GLU A 32 7.26 -15.40 4.75
CA GLU A 32 8.61 -14.91 5.09
C GLU A 32 9.67 -16.02 5.03
N SER A 33 9.33 -17.20 5.57
CA SER A 33 10.22 -18.37 5.51
C SER A 33 10.43 -18.88 4.09
N PHE A 34 9.38 -18.88 3.26
CA PHE A 34 9.47 -19.21 1.84
C PHE A 34 10.37 -18.22 1.07
N ILE A 35 10.18 -16.91 1.24
CA ILE A 35 10.98 -15.86 0.57
C ILE A 35 12.45 -15.99 0.98
N THR A 36 12.71 -16.18 2.28
CA THR A 36 14.06 -16.40 2.80
C THR A 36 14.71 -17.63 2.17
N GLN A 37 13.98 -18.75 2.11
CA GLN A 37 14.48 -19.98 1.49
C GLN A 37 14.77 -19.81 0.00
N TYR A 38 13.89 -19.12 -0.73
CA TYR A 38 14.10 -18.81 -2.14
C TYR A 38 15.38 -17.98 -2.33
N ASN A 39 15.56 -16.91 -1.55
CA ASN A 39 16.73 -16.05 -1.62
C ASN A 39 18.03 -16.81 -1.32
N TRP A 40 18.03 -17.73 -0.34
CA TRP A 40 19.19 -18.58 -0.06
C TRP A 40 19.53 -19.50 -1.23
N LEU A 41 18.53 -20.07 -1.90
CA LEU A 41 18.76 -20.92 -3.08
C LEU A 41 19.34 -20.11 -4.25
N VAL A 42 18.88 -18.88 -4.46
CA VAL A 42 19.44 -17.97 -5.48
C VAL A 42 20.87 -17.59 -5.15
N MET A 43 21.16 -17.24 -3.88
CA MET A 43 22.52 -16.91 -3.43
C MET A 43 23.50 -18.09 -3.56
N ASP A 44 23.02 -19.31 -3.37
CA ASP A 44 23.77 -20.55 -3.58
C ASP A 44 23.87 -20.98 -5.06
N GLU A 45 23.39 -20.15 -5.99
CA GLU A 45 23.32 -20.43 -7.45
C GLU A 45 22.48 -21.68 -7.80
N LYS A 46 21.58 -22.12 -6.90
CA LYS A 46 20.69 -23.27 -7.05
C LYS A 46 19.38 -22.89 -7.75
N TYR A 47 19.48 -22.27 -8.92
CA TYR A 47 18.34 -21.68 -9.64
C TYR A 47 17.22 -22.68 -9.96
N GLU A 48 17.55 -23.93 -10.35
CA GLU A 48 16.52 -24.95 -10.63
C GLU A 48 15.71 -25.35 -9.39
N LEU A 49 16.33 -25.31 -8.21
CA LEU A 49 15.64 -25.61 -6.95
C LEU A 49 14.80 -24.42 -6.50
N ALA A 50 15.31 -23.20 -6.70
CA ALA A 50 14.55 -21.98 -6.45
C ALA A 50 13.29 -21.91 -7.32
N ASP A 51 13.42 -22.24 -8.61
CA ASP A 51 12.31 -22.26 -9.55
C ASP A 51 11.28 -23.35 -9.21
N ARG A 52 11.72 -24.56 -8.87
CA ARG A 52 10.83 -25.61 -8.37
C ARG A 52 10.10 -25.20 -7.10
N LEU A 53 10.79 -24.53 -6.17
CA LEU A 53 10.19 -24.02 -4.93
C LEU A 53 9.10 -22.99 -5.23
N LEU A 54 9.37 -22.05 -6.15
CA LEU A 54 8.41 -21.06 -6.60
C LEU A 54 7.19 -21.72 -7.26
N ASN A 55 7.41 -22.59 -8.24
CA ASN A 55 6.36 -23.26 -8.98
C ASN A 55 5.42 -24.09 -8.08
N ASN A 56 5.95 -24.71 -7.02
CA ASN A 56 5.16 -25.44 -6.04
C ASN A 56 4.22 -24.52 -5.23
N ARG A 57 4.60 -23.25 -5.04
CA ARG A 57 3.83 -22.27 -4.26
C ARG A 57 2.97 -21.34 -5.11
N LEU A 58 3.17 -21.30 -6.43
CA LEU A 58 2.36 -20.48 -7.34
C LEU A 58 0.84 -20.64 -7.13
N PRO A 59 0.26 -21.84 -6.96
CA PRO A 59 -1.18 -21.97 -6.74
C PRO A 59 -1.66 -21.27 -5.45
N GLU A 60 -0.86 -21.32 -4.38
CA GLU A 60 -1.16 -20.63 -3.13
C GLU A 60 -1.05 -19.11 -3.28
N MET A 61 -0.05 -18.64 -4.04
CA MET A 61 0.12 -17.22 -4.37
C MET A 61 -1.06 -16.69 -5.18
N GLU A 62 -1.53 -17.44 -6.18
CA GLU A 62 -2.70 -17.08 -6.98
C GLU A 62 -3.96 -16.96 -6.12
N GLN A 63 -4.18 -17.91 -5.21
CA GLN A 63 -5.29 -17.84 -4.26
C GLN A 63 -5.19 -16.62 -3.35
N TYR A 64 -3.98 -16.30 -2.86
CA TYR A 64 -3.75 -15.11 -2.06
C TYR A 64 -4.06 -13.83 -2.85
N VAL A 65 -3.55 -13.70 -4.07
CA VAL A 65 -3.76 -12.52 -4.92
C VAL A 65 -5.23 -12.30 -5.25
N GLN A 66 -6.03 -13.35 -5.40
CA GLN A 66 -7.48 -13.24 -5.60
C GLN A 66 -8.20 -12.53 -4.44
N THR A 67 -7.60 -12.47 -3.25
CA THR A 67 -8.13 -11.73 -2.09
C THR A 67 -7.76 -10.25 -2.09
N LEU A 68 -6.78 -9.84 -2.92
CA LEU A 68 -6.32 -8.46 -3.03
C LEU A 68 -7.20 -7.63 -3.96
N SER A 69 -6.98 -6.30 -3.98
CA SER A 69 -7.75 -5.39 -4.82
C SER A 69 -7.53 -5.65 -6.32
N PRO A 70 -8.46 -5.24 -7.22
CA PRO A 70 -8.35 -5.47 -8.66
C PRO A 70 -7.02 -5.00 -9.27
N ARG A 71 -6.47 -3.88 -8.77
CA ARG A 71 -5.19 -3.36 -9.22
C ARG A 71 -4.03 -4.34 -8.98
N HIS A 72 -4.02 -5.03 -7.84
CA HIS A 72 -3.01 -6.06 -7.54
C HIS A 72 -3.18 -7.28 -8.45
N GLN A 73 -4.43 -7.68 -8.68
CA GLN A 73 -4.75 -8.81 -9.56
C GLN A 73 -4.33 -8.53 -11.01
N ASP A 74 -4.51 -7.30 -11.49
CA ASP A 74 -4.10 -6.90 -12.83
C ASP A 74 -2.56 -6.88 -12.96
N THR A 75 -1.84 -6.36 -11.96
CA THR A 75 -0.37 -6.44 -11.92
C THR A 75 0.11 -7.89 -11.91
N TRP A 76 -0.48 -8.74 -11.08
CA TRP A 76 -0.15 -10.17 -11.04
C TRP A 76 -0.39 -10.86 -12.38
N ARG A 77 -1.51 -10.56 -13.04
CA ARG A 77 -1.81 -11.09 -14.38
C ARG A 77 -0.71 -10.68 -15.37
N GLN A 78 -0.30 -9.42 -15.37
CA GLN A 78 0.79 -8.94 -16.23
C GLN A 78 2.12 -9.66 -15.94
N LEU A 79 2.47 -9.87 -14.66
CA LEU A 79 3.66 -10.63 -14.28
C LEU A 79 3.62 -12.08 -14.78
N ASN A 80 2.44 -12.70 -14.76
CA ASN A 80 2.27 -14.08 -15.21
C ASN A 80 2.16 -14.25 -16.73
N GLU A 81 1.59 -13.27 -17.42
CA GLU A 81 1.38 -13.27 -18.87
C GLU A 81 2.60 -12.75 -19.64
N THR A 82 3.53 -12.06 -18.99
CA THR A 82 4.77 -11.60 -19.64
C THR A 82 5.55 -12.83 -20.12
N PRO A 83 5.68 -13.05 -21.44
CA PRO A 83 6.42 -14.20 -21.95
C PRO A 83 7.88 -14.08 -21.52
N ALA A 84 8.51 -15.21 -21.17
CA ALA A 84 9.89 -15.32 -20.69
C ALA A 84 10.94 -15.01 -21.79
N ILE A 85 10.71 -13.96 -22.58
CA ILE A 85 11.59 -13.51 -23.67
C ILE A 85 12.95 -13.06 -23.10
N ASN A 86 12.99 -12.65 -21.82
CA ASN A 86 14.18 -12.24 -21.10
C ASN A 86 14.27 -12.95 -19.73
N SER A 87 14.72 -14.21 -19.73
CA SER A 87 14.99 -15.10 -18.58
C SER A 87 13.82 -15.40 -17.62
N GLU A 88 13.54 -16.68 -17.40
CA GLU A 88 12.60 -17.14 -16.36
C GLU A 88 12.98 -16.59 -14.97
N THR A 89 14.28 -16.42 -14.71
CA THR A 89 14.81 -15.86 -13.46
C THR A 89 14.27 -14.46 -13.16
N LYS A 90 14.21 -13.56 -14.15
CA LYS A 90 13.72 -12.18 -13.94
C LYS A 90 12.25 -12.16 -13.53
N ARG A 91 11.43 -13.00 -14.17
CA ARG A 91 10.01 -13.14 -13.80
C ARG A 91 9.87 -13.66 -12.37
N SER A 92 10.65 -14.67 -12.01
CA SER A 92 10.61 -15.27 -10.68
C SER A 92 10.98 -14.26 -9.59
N GLU A 93 12.02 -13.44 -9.82
CA GLU A 93 12.40 -12.34 -8.91
C GLU A 93 11.28 -11.30 -8.75
N GLN A 94 10.64 -10.89 -9.84
CA GLN A 94 9.51 -9.94 -9.80
C GLN A 94 8.33 -10.50 -8.99
N ILE A 95 8.01 -11.79 -9.16
CA ILE A 95 6.95 -12.46 -8.40
C ILE A 95 7.29 -12.50 -6.91
N ILE A 96 8.53 -12.83 -6.57
CA ILE A 96 8.97 -12.88 -5.16
C ILE A 96 8.90 -11.49 -4.52
N VAL A 97 9.40 -10.46 -5.19
CA VAL A 97 9.33 -9.07 -4.70
C VAL A 97 7.87 -8.63 -4.51
N PHE A 98 6.99 -8.97 -5.46
CA PHE A 98 5.57 -8.67 -5.36
C PHE A 98 4.94 -9.32 -4.12
N ILE A 99 5.17 -10.61 -3.91
CA ILE A 99 4.64 -11.34 -2.74
C ILE A 99 5.23 -10.82 -1.44
N GLU A 100 6.53 -10.57 -1.38
CA GLU A 100 7.21 -9.99 -0.21
C GLU A 100 6.56 -8.67 0.23
N ILE A 101 6.28 -7.78 -0.72
CA ILE A 101 5.66 -6.49 -0.44
C ILE A 101 4.23 -6.65 0.05
N PHE A 102 3.40 -7.40 -0.68
CA PHE A 102 1.95 -7.41 -0.40
C PHE A 102 1.54 -8.36 0.71
N THR A 103 2.37 -9.35 1.06
CA THR A 103 2.15 -10.18 2.25
C THR A 103 2.57 -9.49 3.54
N SER A 104 3.34 -8.40 3.47
CA SER A 104 3.72 -7.59 4.63
C SER A 104 2.55 -6.79 5.20
N SER A 105 2.60 -6.54 6.51
CA SER A 105 1.68 -5.61 7.18
C SER A 105 1.90 -4.15 6.77
N GLN A 106 3.08 -3.83 6.21
CA GLN A 106 3.50 -2.47 5.84
C GLN A 106 4.09 -2.44 4.40
N PRO A 107 3.27 -2.67 3.35
CA PRO A 107 3.73 -2.76 1.97
C PRO A 107 4.46 -1.49 1.49
N HIS A 108 3.99 -0.31 1.92
CA HIS A 108 4.61 0.98 1.62
C HIS A 108 6.03 1.12 2.19
N GLU A 109 6.27 0.56 3.39
CA GLU A 109 7.57 0.66 4.04
C GLU A 109 8.62 -0.21 3.34
N ILE A 110 8.25 -1.44 2.97
CA ILE A 110 9.13 -2.33 2.19
C ILE A 110 9.47 -1.71 0.84
N VAL A 111 8.49 -1.11 0.15
CA VAL A 111 8.78 -0.44 -1.13
C VAL A 111 9.71 0.76 -0.93
N ARG A 112 9.52 1.56 0.13
CA ARG A 112 10.41 2.66 0.46
C ARG A 112 11.84 2.17 0.71
N GLU A 113 12.02 1.09 1.47
CA GLU A 113 13.33 0.49 1.73
C GLU A 113 13.99 0.01 0.43
N LYS A 114 13.27 -0.72 -0.43
CA LYS A 114 13.80 -1.15 -1.74
C LYS A 114 14.17 0.03 -2.63
N LEU A 115 13.38 1.11 -2.63
CA LEU A 115 13.70 2.35 -3.35
C LEU A 115 14.93 3.06 -2.76
N GLU A 116 15.19 2.95 -1.46
CA GLU A 116 16.38 3.49 -0.80
C GLU A 116 17.64 2.73 -1.18
N VAL A 117 17.56 1.40 -1.21
CA VAL A 117 18.64 0.53 -1.73
C VAL A 117 18.94 0.90 -3.19
N LEU A 118 17.92 1.06 -4.03
CA LEU A 118 18.09 1.49 -5.41
C LEU A 118 18.73 2.88 -5.51
N SER A 119 18.32 3.83 -4.67
CA SER A 119 18.91 5.17 -4.62
C SER A 119 20.39 5.12 -4.26
N SER A 120 20.75 4.33 -3.24
CA SER A 120 22.14 4.09 -2.84
C SER A 120 22.95 3.45 -3.97
N SER A 121 22.36 2.53 -4.72
CA SER A 121 22.98 1.91 -5.89
C SER A 121 23.21 2.92 -7.02
N ILE A 122 22.29 3.87 -7.24
CA ILE A 122 22.46 4.92 -8.26
C ILE A 122 23.59 5.89 -7.88
N GLU A 123 23.73 6.20 -6.60
CA GLU A 123 24.80 7.06 -6.09
C GLU A 123 26.20 6.44 -6.26
N ASN A 124 26.28 5.11 -6.22
CA ASN A 124 27.53 4.41 -6.50
C ASN A 124 27.87 4.45 -8.01
N PRO A 125 28.94 5.16 -8.42
CA PRO A 125 29.30 5.29 -9.82
C PRO A 125 29.84 4.00 -10.44
N GLN A 126 30.15 2.98 -9.63
CA GLN A 126 30.61 1.68 -10.13
C GLN A 126 29.49 0.82 -10.71
N ASN A 127 28.25 1.04 -10.27
CA ASN A 127 27.10 0.28 -10.75
C ASN A 127 26.76 0.73 -12.18
N SER A 128 26.61 -0.22 -13.10
CA SER A 128 26.29 0.10 -14.49
C SER A 128 24.83 0.52 -14.66
N SER A 129 24.53 1.32 -15.69
CA SER A 129 23.13 1.68 -16.01
C SER A 129 22.26 0.47 -16.33
N LEU A 130 22.85 -0.65 -16.75
CA LEU A 130 22.16 -1.91 -16.99
C LEU A 130 21.74 -2.58 -15.68
N GLU A 131 22.66 -2.72 -14.71
CA GLU A 131 22.37 -3.26 -13.37
C GLU A 131 21.30 -2.42 -12.65
N LEU A 132 21.39 -1.09 -12.76
CA LEU A 132 20.40 -0.20 -12.16
C LEU A 132 19.01 -0.37 -12.79
N ASN A 133 18.96 -0.60 -14.09
CA ASN A 133 17.71 -0.86 -14.80
C ASN A 133 17.11 -2.21 -14.42
N GLU A 134 17.93 -3.25 -14.22
CA GLU A 134 17.48 -4.55 -13.73
C GLU A 134 16.86 -4.44 -12.33
N LEU A 135 17.51 -3.73 -11.40
CA LEU A 135 16.97 -3.47 -10.06
C LEU A 135 15.63 -2.74 -10.12
N TRP A 136 15.50 -1.71 -10.98
CA TRP A 136 14.24 -1.00 -11.18
C TRP A 136 13.14 -1.91 -11.73
N GLU A 137 13.46 -2.67 -12.77
CA GLU A 137 12.52 -3.57 -13.43
C GLU A 137 11.98 -4.63 -12.46
N ASN A 138 12.77 -5.06 -11.48
CA ASN A 138 12.34 -6.01 -10.45
C ASN A 138 11.31 -5.41 -9.48
N ILE A 139 11.47 -4.14 -9.10
CA ILE A 139 10.59 -3.48 -8.12
C ILE A 139 9.40 -2.73 -8.76
N SER A 140 9.55 -2.29 -10.01
CA SER A 140 8.60 -1.39 -10.68
C SER A 140 7.15 -1.91 -10.74
N PRO A 141 6.86 -3.22 -10.88
CA PRO A 141 5.48 -3.71 -10.89
C PRO A 141 4.78 -3.47 -9.54
N ALA A 142 5.49 -3.68 -8.43
CA ALA A 142 4.95 -3.45 -7.10
C ALA A 142 4.82 -1.95 -6.81
N VAL A 143 5.80 -1.13 -7.19
CA VAL A 143 5.74 0.34 -7.10
C VAL A 143 4.52 0.88 -7.87
N SER A 144 4.29 0.39 -9.09
CA SER A 144 3.16 0.78 -9.95
C SER A 144 1.80 0.36 -9.40
N THR A 145 1.76 -0.55 -8.43
CA THR A 145 0.52 -0.99 -7.78
C THR A 145 0.17 -0.09 -6.60
N ILE A 146 1.18 0.45 -5.91
CA ILE A 146 1.02 1.30 -4.73
C ILE A 146 0.87 2.77 -5.12
N TYR A 147 1.77 3.28 -5.95
CA TYR A 147 1.87 4.71 -6.28
C TYR A 147 1.14 5.08 -7.56
N GLU A 148 0.87 6.36 -7.77
CA GLU A 148 0.23 6.87 -8.98
C GLU A 148 1.09 6.65 -10.22
N ALA A 149 0.44 6.26 -11.33
CA ALA A 149 1.11 5.96 -12.59
C ALA A 149 1.97 7.13 -13.10
N GLU A 150 1.48 8.36 -12.96
CA GLU A 150 2.23 9.56 -13.40
C GLU A 150 3.61 9.66 -12.74
N VAL A 151 3.67 9.46 -11.42
CA VAL A 151 4.94 9.56 -10.68
C VAL A 151 5.88 8.43 -11.08
N VAL A 152 5.36 7.21 -11.23
CA VAL A 152 6.15 6.04 -11.63
C VAL A 152 6.68 6.16 -13.07
N ASP A 153 5.86 6.68 -13.99
CA ASP A 153 6.24 6.89 -15.38
C ASP A 153 7.37 7.91 -15.52
N THR A 154 7.38 8.97 -14.70
CA THR A 154 8.50 9.92 -14.69
C THR A 154 9.83 9.27 -14.27
N ALA A 155 9.81 8.35 -13.31
CA ALA A 155 10.99 7.59 -12.91
C ALA A 155 11.44 6.62 -14.03
N LYS A 156 10.50 5.92 -14.66
CA LYS A 156 10.76 5.03 -15.80
C LYS A 156 11.41 5.77 -16.97
N VAL A 157 10.94 6.97 -17.31
CA VAL A 157 11.55 7.81 -18.35
C VAL A 157 12.99 8.19 -17.99
N SER A 158 13.28 8.49 -16.73
CA SER A 158 14.65 8.78 -16.28
C SER A 158 15.57 7.56 -16.32
N PHE A 159 15.07 6.37 -15.99
CA PHE A 159 15.83 5.12 -16.17
C PHE A 159 16.21 4.91 -17.63
N ASN A 160 15.26 5.06 -18.55
CA ASN A 160 15.52 4.94 -20.00
C ASN A 160 16.58 5.94 -20.48
N LYS A 161 16.55 7.19 -19.97
CA LYS A 161 17.58 8.20 -20.28
C LYS A 161 18.96 7.79 -19.77
N LEU A 162 19.03 7.22 -18.57
CA LEU A 162 20.27 6.74 -17.98
C LEU A 162 20.89 5.59 -18.79
N THR A 163 20.06 4.69 -19.34
CA THR A 163 20.53 3.61 -20.23
C THR A 163 21.14 4.15 -21.52
N VAL A 164 20.62 5.25 -22.07
CA VAL A 164 21.14 5.90 -23.28
C VAL A 164 22.40 6.74 -22.99
N LYS A 165 22.41 7.45 -21.85
CA LYS A 165 23.51 8.32 -21.45
C LYS A 165 23.69 8.29 -19.93
N ASP A 166 24.64 7.48 -19.49
CA ASP A 166 25.02 7.44 -18.09
C ASP A 166 25.88 8.67 -17.74
N SER A 167 25.31 9.59 -16.97
CA SER A 167 26.03 10.75 -16.45
C SER A 167 25.59 11.07 -15.03
N MET A 168 26.48 11.69 -14.26
CA MET A 168 26.18 12.10 -12.87
C MET A 168 24.96 13.03 -12.78
N ASN A 169 24.66 13.80 -13.83
CA ASN A 169 23.47 14.65 -13.86
C ASN A 169 22.17 13.84 -14.00
N GLU A 170 22.15 12.84 -14.89
CA GLU A 170 21.00 11.94 -15.05
C GLU A 170 20.76 11.10 -13.78
N ARG A 171 21.84 10.62 -13.15
CA ARG A 171 21.75 9.92 -11.86
C ARG A 171 21.13 10.77 -10.75
N LYS A 172 21.53 12.04 -10.63
CA LYS A 172 20.92 13.00 -9.69
C LYS A 172 19.45 13.26 -9.98
N GLN A 173 19.08 13.43 -11.26
CA GLN A 173 17.68 13.61 -11.66
C GLN A 173 16.84 12.39 -11.34
N LEU A 174 17.39 11.19 -11.56
CA LEU A 174 16.72 9.95 -11.22
C LEU A 174 16.47 9.82 -9.72
N ILE A 175 17.48 10.10 -8.88
CA ILE A 175 17.32 10.11 -7.41
C ILE A 175 16.23 11.10 -6.98
N ALA A 176 16.17 12.28 -7.60
CA ALA A 176 15.13 13.26 -7.30
C ALA A 176 13.71 12.73 -7.62
N HIS A 177 13.54 12.01 -8.73
CA HIS A 177 12.26 11.37 -9.07
C HIS A 177 11.91 10.23 -8.10
N LEU A 178 12.88 9.40 -7.71
CA LEU A 178 12.65 8.35 -6.71
C LEU A 178 12.25 8.94 -5.35
N ASN A 179 12.87 10.04 -4.93
CA ASN A 179 12.51 10.72 -3.69
C ASN A 179 11.09 11.31 -3.74
N LYS A 180 10.62 11.76 -4.91
CA LYS A 180 9.22 12.19 -5.09
C LYS A 180 8.23 11.03 -4.88
N ILE A 181 8.56 9.82 -5.33
CA ILE A 181 7.75 8.62 -5.07
C ILE A 181 7.67 8.37 -3.56
N LYS A 182 8.80 8.35 -2.86
CA LYS A 182 8.86 8.10 -1.40
C LYS A 182 8.05 9.13 -0.58
N GLN A 183 8.05 10.40 -0.99
CA GLN A 183 7.34 11.49 -0.30
C GLN A 183 5.82 11.47 -0.52
N THR A 184 5.32 10.73 -1.51
CA THR A 184 3.88 10.66 -1.78
C THR A 184 3.11 10.01 -0.62
N ASP A 185 3.76 9.14 0.16
CA ASP A 185 3.16 8.48 1.32
C ASP A 185 3.02 9.36 2.56
N ASP A 186 3.95 10.29 2.77
CA ASP A 186 3.94 11.16 3.97
C ASP A 186 2.74 12.11 3.98
N GLY A 187 2.16 12.38 2.80
CA GLY A 187 0.96 13.20 2.65
C GLY A 187 -0.32 12.52 3.12
N ILE A 188 -0.48 11.21 2.90
CA ILE A 188 -1.76 10.51 3.13
C ILE A 188 -2.01 10.26 4.62
N ALA A 189 -0.98 9.89 5.38
CA ALA A 189 -1.09 9.70 6.82
C ALA A 189 -1.34 11.02 7.57
N GLY A 190 -0.69 12.11 7.13
CA GLY A 190 -0.89 13.45 7.69
C GLY A 190 -2.30 13.99 7.43
N ASP A 191 -2.81 13.81 6.21
CA ASP A 191 -4.12 14.32 5.81
C ASP A 191 -5.26 13.58 6.53
N ALA A 192 -5.14 12.26 6.73
CA ALA A 192 -6.13 11.47 7.47
C ALA A 192 -6.31 11.93 8.94
N VAL A 193 -5.21 12.30 9.62
CA VAL A 193 -5.23 12.81 11.01
C VAL A 193 -5.84 14.22 11.06
N ILE A 194 -5.53 15.08 10.09
CA ILE A 194 -6.11 16.42 9.99
C ILE A 194 -7.61 16.34 9.73
N TRP A 195 -8.05 15.48 8.81
CA TRP A 195 -9.46 15.25 8.51
C TRP A 195 -10.23 14.69 9.69
N THR A 196 -9.67 13.70 10.40
CA THR A 196 -10.31 13.17 11.63
C THR A 196 -10.37 14.22 12.73
N ALA A 197 -9.33 15.02 12.94
CA ALA A 197 -9.35 16.14 13.88
C ALA A 197 -10.44 17.17 13.52
N PHE A 198 -10.62 17.47 12.23
CA PHE A 198 -11.65 18.40 11.77
C PHE A 198 -13.07 17.86 11.97
N ILE A 199 -13.30 16.57 11.70
CA ILE A 199 -14.61 15.92 11.87
C ILE A 199 -14.97 15.81 13.35
N VAL A 200 -14.04 15.35 14.19
CA VAL A 200 -14.26 15.21 15.63
C VAL A 200 -14.37 16.59 16.30
N GLY A 201 -13.48 17.52 15.98
CA GLY A 201 -13.54 18.89 16.49
C GLY A 201 -14.80 19.64 16.04
N GLY A 202 -15.19 19.46 14.77
CA GLY A 202 -16.38 20.06 14.19
C GLY A 202 -17.68 19.55 14.84
N THR A 203 -17.78 18.24 15.09
CA THR A 203 -18.95 17.65 15.76
C THR A 203 -19.09 18.10 17.22
N ILE A 204 -17.98 18.28 17.94
CA ILE A 204 -17.97 18.85 19.30
C ILE A 204 -18.45 20.32 19.28
N LEU A 205 -17.95 21.12 18.34
CA LEU A 205 -18.38 22.52 18.23
C LEU A 205 -19.86 22.65 17.88
N ILE A 206 -20.36 21.85 16.92
CA ILE A 206 -21.77 21.84 16.53
C ILE A 206 -22.66 21.43 17.70
N THR A 207 -22.27 20.41 18.47
CA THR A 207 -23.04 19.97 19.63
C THR A 207 -23.06 21.01 20.75
N LEU A 208 -21.93 21.67 21.04
CA LEU A 208 -21.88 22.78 22.01
C LEU A 208 -22.70 24.00 21.54
N LEU A 209 -22.63 24.35 20.26
CA LEU A 209 -23.43 25.42 19.68
C LEU A 209 -24.94 25.11 19.73
N TYR A 210 -25.32 23.87 19.44
CA TYR A 210 -26.70 23.42 19.52
C TYR A 210 -27.25 23.49 20.96
N VAL A 211 -26.46 23.04 21.94
CA VAL A 211 -26.85 23.09 23.36
C VAL A 211 -26.95 24.54 23.85
N SER A 212 -26.02 25.42 23.46
CA SER A 212 -26.05 26.83 23.87
C SER A 212 -27.26 27.58 23.29
N LEU A 213 -27.58 27.37 22.00
CA LEU A 213 -28.77 27.94 21.36
C LEU A 213 -30.07 27.41 22.00
N ARG A 214 -30.11 26.13 22.35
CA ARG A 214 -31.28 25.52 23.03
C ARG A 214 -31.49 26.11 24.43
N GLN A 215 -30.42 26.29 25.22
CA GLN A 215 -30.53 26.88 26.56
C GLN A 215 -30.85 28.39 26.51
N PHE A 216 -30.44 29.10 25.46
CA PHE A 216 -30.80 30.51 25.30
C PHE A 216 -32.31 30.70 25.07
N LYS A 217 -32.94 29.82 24.27
CA LYS A 217 -34.40 29.82 24.08
C LYS A 217 -35.18 29.49 25.36
N SER A 218 -34.66 28.62 26.25
CA SER A 218 -35.36 28.31 27.51
C SER A 218 -35.27 29.44 28.53
N ARG A 219 -34.14 30.15 28.62
CA ARG A 219 -33.98 31.31 29.52
C ARG A 219 -34.76 32.55 29.07
N SER A 220 -34.93 32.76 27.76
CA SER A 220 -35.77 33.86 27.23
C SER A 220 -37.25 33.68 27.60
N LYS A 221 -37.78 32.45 27.59
CA LYS A 221 -39.19 32.16 27.88
C LYS A 221 -39.57 32.41 29.34
N ILE A 222 -38.63 32.20 30.27
CA ILE A 222 -38.87 32.37 31.72
C ILE A 222 -38.91 33.85 32.12
N ARG A 223 -38.17 34.73 31.43
CA ARG A 223 -38.17 36.18 31.75
C ARG A 223 -39.49 36.89 31.45
N HIS A 224 -40.29 36.39 30.51
CA HIS A 224 -41.57 37.01 30.17
C HIS A 224 -42.76 36.51 31.01
N MET A 225 -42.66 35.35 31.68
CA MET A 225 -43.73 34.86 32.56
C MET A 225 -43.70 35.46 33.97
N VAL A 226 -42.54 35.92 34.46
CA VAL A 226 -42.43 36.45 35.85
C VAL A 226 -43.01 37.87 35.99
N LYS A 227 -43.42 38.53 34.89
CA LYS A 227 -43.92 39.91 34.93
C LYS A 227 -45.46 40.04 34.87
N SER A 228 -46.23 38.96 34.69
CA SER A 228 -47.70 39.05 34.57
C SER A 228 -48.49 38.73 35.84
N ASP A 229 -47.87 38.14 36.86
CA ASP A 229 -48.64 37.54 37.98
C ASP A 229 -48.66 38.38 39.27
N ASN A 230 -48.27 39.65 39.21
CA ASN A 230 -48.48 40.61 40.31
C ASN A 230 -49.30 41.81 39.80
N SER A 231 -50.61 41.61 39.67
CA SER A 231 -51.65 42.65 39.64
C SER A 231 -52.76 42.27 40.61
#